data_AF-A0A1G3ME19-F1
#
_entry.id   AF-A0A1G3ME19-F1
#
_cell.length_a   1.000
_cell.length_b   1.000
_cell.length_c   1.000
_cell.angle_alpha   90.00
_cell.angle_beta   90.00
_cell.angle_gamma   90.00
#
_symmetry.space_group_name_H-M   'P 1'
#
loop_
_entity.id
_entity.type
_entity.pdbx_description
1 polymer ?
#
loop_
_entity_poly.entity_id
_entity_poly.type
_entity_poly.pdbx_seq_one_letter_code
_entity_poly.pdbx_strand_id
1 'polypeptide(L)'
;MKNWISFMQTSIGDEEQIEQLGKWIAALLNDASVSLLLHLVSPGPSGKTVLTQLLVRMVGESKVSRGIPSVNDPAASVVLKGKRLIVLEELEATLKCEPDAEEPEAVRSGAVSDLIHLLSGGNILVREKFEKEEVLKPNLAIVATSNHAPLDGTAHVWSRMLQINMRVPPSRNPALFQLLVGEIDEIKAWALAL
;
A
#
# COMPACT_ATOMS: atom_id res chain seq x y z
N MET A 1 3.04 16.80 -17.02
CA MET A 1 2.28 15.53 -16.97
C MET A 1 2.63 14.57 -18.11
N LYS A 2 3.55 14.90 -19.02
CA LYS A 2 3.90 14.01 -20.14
C LYS A 2 4.64 12.76 -19.64
N ASN A 3 5.45 12.91 -18.59
CA ASN A 3 6.21 11.80 -18.02
C ASN A 3 5.28 10.84 -17.27
N TRP A 4 4.33 11.36 -16.49
CA TRP A 4 3.31 10.55 -15.80
C TRP A 4 2.49 9.69 -16.77
N ILE A 5 1.93 10.31 -17.80
CA ILE A 5 1.10 9.59 -18.79
C ILE A 5 1.92 8.50 -19.49
N SER A 6 3.14 8.83 -19.93
CA SER A 6 4.02 7.86 -20.58
C SER A 6 4.40 6.71 -19.64
N PHE A 7 4.69 7.00 -18.36
CA PHE A 7 4.96 5.98 -17.35
C PHE A 7 3.77 5.04 -17.16
N MET A 8 2.57 5.58 -16.97
CA MET A 8 1.36 4.78 -16.73
C MET A 8 1.02 3.90 -17.94
N GLN A 9 1.11 4.44 -19.16
CA GLN A 9 0.88 3.68 -20.39
C GLN A 9 1.92 2.58 -20.61
N THR A 10 3.18 2.83 -20.27
CA THR A 10 4.27 1.86 -20.45
C THR A 10 4.22 0.77 -19.37
N SER A 11 3.99 1.15 -18.12
CA SER A 11 4.05 0.25 -16.97
C SER A 11 2.75 -0.48 -16.68
N ILE A 12 1.58 0.06 -17.04
CA ILE A 12 0.28 -0.59 -16.80
C ILE A 12 -0.37 -0.91 -18.15
N GLY A 13 -0.52 0.12 -18.99
CA GLY A 13 -1.02 0.02 -20.37
C GLY A 13 -2.46 -0.46 -20.51
N ASP A 14 -3.19 -0.53 -19.40
CA ASP A 14 -4.62 -0.83 -19.31
C ASP A 14 -5.30 0.43 -18.73
N GLU A 15 -6.20 1.03 -19.51
CA GLU A 15 -6.81 2.32 -19.17
C GLU A 15 -7.73 2.22 -17.95
N GLU A 16 -8.43 1.08 -17.78
CA GLU A 16 -9.31 0.85 -16.64
C GLU A 16 -8.49 0.75 -15.34
N GLN A 17 -7.39 0.00 -15.35
CA GLN A 17 -6.49 -0.07 -14.19
C GLN A 17 -5.83 1.28 -13.88
N ILE A 18 -5.49 2.07 -14.90
CA ILE A 18 -4.96 3.43 -14.73
C ILE A 18 -6.01 4.33 -14.06
N GLU A 19 -7.27 4.26 -14.49
CA GLU A 19 -8.37 5.03 -13.89
C GLU A 19 -8.65 4.58 -12.45
N GLN A 20 -8.69 3.27 -12.19
CA GLN A 20 -8.86 2.72 -10.84
C GLN A 20 -7.72 3.14 -9.90
N LEU A 21 -6.47 3.15 -10.40
CA LEU A 21 -5.33 3.68 -9.65
C LEU A 21 -5.50 5.18 -9.36
N GLY A 22 -5.96 5.95 -10.34
CA GLY A 22 -6.25 7.37 -10.16
C GLY A 22 -7.29 7.62 -9.06
N LYS A 23 -8.41 6.89 -9.09
CA LYS A 23 -9.44 6.94 -8.03
C LYS A 23 -8.91 6.52 -6.66
N TRP A 24 -8.06 5.50 -6.63
CA TRP A 24 -7.40 5.06 -5.39
C TRP A 24 -6.48 6.15 -4.83
N ILE A 25 -5.69 6.82 -5.68
CA ILE A 25 -4.84 7.96 -5.30
C ILE A 25 -5.71 9.13 -4.80
N ALA A 26 -6.82 9.43 -5.49
CA ALA A 26 -7.75 10.47 -5.08
C ALA A 26 -8.31 10.22 -3.67
N ALA A 27 -8.73 8.98 -3.40
CA ALA A 27 -9.22 8.58 -2.09
C ALA A 27 -8.12 8.69 -1.01
N LEU A 28 -6.89 8.26 -1.34
CA LEU A 28 -5.73 8.42 -0.48
C LEU A 28 -5.49 9.89 -0.13
N LEU A 29 -5.67 10.83 -1.06
CA LEU A 29 -5.40 12.26 -0.87
C LEU A 29 -6.52 13.01 -0.13
N ASN A 30 -7.79 12.62 -0.35
CA ASN A 30 -8.97 13.30 0.20
C ASN A 30 -9.31 12.94 1.65
N ASP A 31 -8.48 12.15 2.34
CA ASP A 31 -8.83 11.61 3.67
C ASP A 31 -10.16 10.81 3.62
N ALA A 32 -10.49 10.22 2.47
CA ALA A 32 -11.61 9.30 2.31
C ALA A 32 -11.20 7.88 2.73
N SER A 33 -12.15 7.04 3.17
CA SER A 33 -11.80 5.67 3.56
C SER A 33 -11.33 4.88 2.34
N VAL A 34 -10.05 4.54 2.31
CA VAL A 34 -9.50 3.64 1.28
C VAL A 34 -9.68 2.21 1.78
N SER A 35 -10.80 1.59 1.42
CA SER A 35 -11.11 0.21 1.83
C SER A 35 -10.38 -0.86 1.00
N LEU A 36 -9.63 -0.44 -0.02
CA LEU A 36 -8.92 -1.33 -0.94
C LEU A 36 -7.41 -1.26 -0.73
N LEU A 37 -6.77 -2.43 -0.61
CA LEU A 37 -5.33 -2.59 -0.70
C LEU A 37 -4.89 -2.41 -2.16
N LEU A 38 -3.94 -1.51 -2.43
CA LEU A 38 -3.29 -1.43 -3.74
C LEU A 38 -2.14 -2.44 -3.81
N HIS A 39 -2.23 -3.41 -4.71
CA HIS A 39 -1.17 -4.41 -4.89
C HIS A 39 -0.49 -4.24 -6.25
N LEU A 40 0.78 -3.82 -6.22
CA LEU A 40 1.61 -3.70 -7.42
C LEU A 40 2.41 -4.99 -7.63
N VAL A 41 2.12 -5.70 -8.72
CA VAL A 41 2.71 -7.01 -9.04
C VAL A 41 3.55 -6.92 -10.30
N SER A 42 4.78 -7.44 -10.28
CA SER A 42 5.58 -7.55 -11.50
C SER A 42 6.83 -8.39 -11.30
N PRO A 43 7.21 -9.28 -12.24
CA PRO A 43 8.37 -10.17 -12.08
C PRO A 43 9.73 -9.46 -12.07
N GLY A 44 9.77 -8.13 -12.26
CA GLY A 44 11.03 -7.40 -12.33
C GLY A 44 10.90 -5.88 -12.18
N PRO A 45 11.85 -5.12 -12.77
CA PRO A 45 12.02 -3.68 -12.58
C PRO A 45 10.99 -2.87 -13.41
N SER A 46 9.72 -2.90 -13.01
CA SER A 46 8.61 -2.26 -13.73
C SER A 46 8.27 -0.84 -13.28
N GLY A 47 8.96 -0.33 -12.26
CA GLY A 47 8.66 0.95 -11.64
C GLY A 47 7.71 0.85 -10.44
N LYS A 48 7.40 -0.35 -9.91
CA LYS A 48 6.65 -0.51 -8.64
C LYS A 48 7.21 0.38 -7.54
N THR A 49 8.52 0.31 -7.32
CA THR A 49 9.23 1.11 -6.32
C THR A 49 9.11 2.61 -6.59
N VAL A 50 9.18 3.02 -7.86
CA VAL A 50 9.01 4.44 -8.25
C VAL A 50 7.60 4.91 -7.91
N LEU A 51 6.57 4.14 -8.25
CA LEU A 51 5.18 4.45 -7.94
C LEU A 51 4.96 4.52 -6.43
N THR A 52 5.44 3.52 -5.67
CA THR A 52 5.34 3.53 -4.19
C THR A 52 6.05 4.75 -3.59
N GLN A 53 7.25 5.11 -4.06
CA GLN A 53 7.97 6.28 -3.58
C GLN A 53 7.24 7.59 -3.92
N LEU A 54 6.56 7.68 -5.07
CA LEU A 54 5.72 8.82 -5.40
C LEU A 54 4.53 8.94 -4.47
N LEU A 55 3.83 7.83 -4.17
CA LEU A 55 2.71 7.82 -3.21
C LEU A 55 3.17 8.30 -1.83
N VAL A 56 4.31 7.78 -1.36
CA VAL A 56 4.95 8.23 -0.12
C VAL A 56 5.25 9.72 -0.14
N ARG A 57 5.79 10.25 -1.25
CA ARG A 57 6.10 11.68 -1.39
C ARG A 57 4.84 12.55 -1.43
N MET A 58 3.76 12.08 -2.06
CA MET A 58 2.48 12.79 -2.13
C MET A 58 1.83 12.94 -0.76
N VAL A 59 1.90 11.89 0.07
CA VAL A 59 1.33 11.81 1.42
C VAL A 59 2.23 12.51 2.46
N GLY A 60 3.55 12.42 2.28
CA GLY A 60 4.57 12.91 3.20
C GLY A 60 5.07 11.83 4.17
N GLU A 61 6.39 11.70 4.32
CA GLU A 61 7.04 10.60 5.07
C GLU A 61 6.54 10.47 6.52
N SER A 62 6.23 11.58 7.19
CA SER A 62 5.74 11.56 8.57
C SER A 62 4.42 10.82 8.73
N LYS A 63 3.61 10.74 7.67
CA LYS A 63 2.31 10.05 7.63
C LYS A 63 2.40 8.63 7.06
N VAL A 64 3.60 8.12 6.84
CA VAL A 64 3.82 6.76 6.32
C VAL A 64 4.26 5.81 7.45
N SER A 65 3.76 4.59 7.40
CA SER A 65 4.25 3.44 8.18
C SER A 65 4.78 2.37 7.23
N ARG A 66 5.83 1.66 7.63
CA ARG A 66 6.41 0.56 6.86
C ARG A 66 6.20 -0.74 7.64
N GLY A 67 5.64 -1.75 6.98
CA GLY A 67 5.22 -3.00 7.64
C GLY A 67 3.85 -2.92 8.32
N ILE A 68 3.36 -4.07 8.77
CA ILE A 68 2.07 -4.22 9.47
C ILE A 68 2.33 -4.19 10.97
N PRO A 69 1.98 -3.11 11.68
CA PRO A 69 2.03 -3.12 13.14
C PRO A 69 0.93 -4.01 13.69
N SER A 70 1.23 -4.73 14.77
CA SER A 70 0.22 -5.53 15.47
C SER A 70 -0.88 -4.63 16.03
N VAL A 71 -2.13 -4.88 15.65
CA VAL A 71 -3.28 -4.08 16.12
C VAL A 71 -3.70 -4.48 17.55
N ASN A 72 -3.30 -5.68 17.97
CA ASN A 72 -3.57 -6.23 19.30
C ASN A 72 -2.47 -5.90 20.32
N ASP A 73 -1.33 -5.35 19.87
CA ASP A 73 -0.30 -4.81 20.75
C ASP A 73 -0.49 -3.29 20.89
N PRO A 74 -0.97 -2.80 22.04
CA PRO A 74 -1.24 -1.38 22.25
C PRO A 74 -0.01 -0.47 22.14
N ALA A 75 1.20 -1.02 22.29
CA ALA A 75 2.44 -0.29 22.12
C ALA A 75 2.85 -0.19 20.63
N ALA A 76 2.63 -1.25 19.86
CA ALA A 76 2.88 -1.26 18.41
C ALA A 76 1.86 -0.40 17.65
N SER A 77 0.62 -0.33 18.13
CA SER A 77 -0.45 0.45 17.50
C SER A 77 -0.26 1.97 17.58
N VAL A 78 0.58 2.46 18.51
CA VAL A 78 0.99 3.89 18.56
C VAL A 78 1.61 4.33 17.22
N VAL A 79 2.28 3.42 16.51
CA VAL A 79 2.91 3.70 15.20
C VAL A 79 1.88 4.12 14.15
N LEU A 80 0.61 3.71 14.29
CA LEU A 80 -0.47 4.05 13.36
C LEU A 80 -1.08 5.43 13.61
N LYS A 81 -0.82 6.05 14.77
CA LYS A 81 -1.37 7.37 15.11
C LYS A 81 -0.87 8.42 14.12
N GLY A 82 -1.80 9.10 13.46
CA GLY A 82 -1.50 10.12 12.45
C GLY A 82 -0.95 9.59 11.12
N LYS A 83 -0.91 8.27 10.91
CA LYS A 83 -0.51 7.67 9.63
C LYS A 83 -1.69 7.64 8.66
N ARG A 84 -1.36 7.63 7.37
CA ARG A 84 -2.31 7.58 6.23
C ARG A 84 -1.98 6.49 5.22
N LEU A 85 -0.70 6.13 5.10
CA LEU A 85 -0.25 5.12 4.15
C LEU A 85 0.61 4.08 4.86
N ILE A 86 0.27 2.82 4.68
CA ILE A 86 1.12 1.69 5.03
C ILE A 86 1.79 1.18 3.75
N VAL A 87 3.11 1.01 3.77
CA VAL A 87 3.88 0.41 2.69
C VAL A 87 4.34 -0.97 3.09
N LEU A 88 3.98 -1.96 2.29
CA LEU A 88 4.40 -3.36 2.43
C LEU A 88 5.33 -3.71 1.25
N GLU A 89 6.61 -3.85 1.56
CA GLU A 89 7.61 -4.35 0.61
C GLU A 89 7.60 -5.87 0.68
N GLU A 90 7.57 -6.52 -0.50
CA GLU A 90 7.47 -7.98 -0.61
C GLU A 90 6.28 -8.55 0.19
N LEU A 91 5.06 -8.31 -0.31
CA LEU A 91 3.82 -8.77 0.33
C LEU A 91 3.91 -10.25 0.72
N GLU A 92 4.45 -11.08 -0.17
CA GLU A 92 4.67 -12.49 0.13
C GLU A 92 5.60 -12.70 1.31
N ALA A 93 6.75 -12.04 1.43
CA ALA A 93 7.62 -12.20 2.60
C ALA A 93 6.93 -11.71 3.88
N THR A 94 6.12 -10.65 3.77
CA THR A 94 5.29 -10.14 4.88
C THR A 94 4.21 -11.14 5.30
N LEU A 95 3.75 -11.99 4.38
CA LEU A 95 2.69 -12.98 4.59
C LEU A 95 3.18 -14.45 4.65
N LYS A 96 4.45 -14.73 4.32
CA LYS A 96 4.97 -16.09 4.07
C LYS A 96 5.30 -16.81 5.36
N CYS A 97 4.82 -18.04 5.38
CA CYS A 97 5.18 -19.16 6.22
C CYS A 97 6.67 -19.49 6.13
N GLU A 98 7.34 -19.68 7.27
CA GLU A 98 8.46 -20.61 7.30
C GLU A 98 7.94 -22.04 7.07
N PRO A 99 8.49 -22.79 6.11
CA PRO A 99 8.05 -24.16 5.82
C PRO A 99 8.38 -25.18 6.94
N ASP A 100 9.24 -24.83 7.89
CA ASP A 100 9.75 -25.76 8.93
C ASP A 100 9.42 -25.34 10.38
N ALA A 101 8.52 -24.38 10.61
CA ALA A 101 8.11 -24.03 11.97
C ALA A 101 7.12 -25.08 12.50
N GLU A 102 7.56 -25.89 13.47
CA GLU A 102 6.76 -26.88 14.21
C GLU A 102 5.55 -26.27 14.99
N GLU A 103 5.38 -24.94 14.98
CA GLU A 103 4.20 -24.25 15.50
C GLU A 103 3.56 -23.35 14.42
N PRO A 104 2.61 -23.85 13.59
CA PRO A 104 2.33 -23.23 12.30
C PRO A 104 1.02 -22.42 12.17
N GLU A 105 0.22 -22.18 13.22
CA GLU A 105 -1.10 -21.52 13.04
C GLU A 105 -1.28 -20.19 13.79
N ALA A 106 -0.84 -20.08 15.04
CA ALA A 106 -1.16 -18.93 15.89
C ALA A 106 -0.49 -17.61 15.42
N VAL A 107 0.80 -17.63 15.08
CA VAL A 107 1.55 -16.43 14.66
C VAL A 107 1.16 -15.99 13.24
N ARG A 108 0.83 -16.94 12.36
CA ARG A 108 0.42 -16.71 10.97
C ARG A 108 -0.96 -16.04 10.87
N SER A 109 -1.83 -16.33 11.83
CA SER A 109 -3.13 -15.67 11.97
C SER A 109 -3.00 -14.18 12.31
N GLY A 110 -1.94 -13.77 13.02
CA GLY A 110 -1.77 -12.41 13.55
C GLY A 110 -1.68 -11.36 12.45
N ALA A 111 -0.62 -11.38 11.62
CA ALA A 111 -0.38 -10.35 10.61
C ALA A 111 -1.47 -10.31 9.52
N VAL A 112 -2.01 -11.48 9.12
CA VAL A 112 -3.13 -11.55 8.18
C VAL A 112 -4.42 -11.01 8.83
N SER A 113 -4.70 -11.36 10.08
CA SER A 113 -5.84 -10.83 10.83
C SER A 113 -5.71 -9.32 11.03
N ASP A 114 -4.51 -8.83 11.35
CA ASP A 114 -4.22 -7.40 11.50
C ASP A 114 -4.44 -6.67 10.19
N LEU A 115 -3.97 -7.23 9.06
CA LEU A 115 -4.21 -6.67 7.73
C LEU A 115 -5.71 -6.63 7.39
N ILE A 116 -6.44 -7.72 7.65
CA ILE A 116 -7.89 -7.79 7.44
C ILE A 116 -8.61 -6.76 8.32
N HIS A 117 -8.20 -6.61 9.57
CA HIS A 117 -8.75 -5.63 10.51
C HIS A 117 -8.54 -4.20 10.02
N LEU A 118 -7.32 -3.88 9.57
CA LEU A 118 -6.98 -2.59 8.97
C LEU A 118 -7.81 -2.30 7.71
N LEU A 119 -7.90 -3.27 6.78
CA LEU A 119 -8.71 -3.15 5.56
C LEU A 119 -10.22 -3.09 5.84
N SER A 120 -10.64 -3.55 7.02
CA SER A 120 -12.02 -3.45 7.49
C SER A 120 -12.34 -2.11 8.14
N GLY A 121 -11.37 -1.22 8.31
CA GLY A 121 -11.53 0.01 9.08
C GLY A 121 -11.84 -0.27 10.55
N GLY A 122 -11.31 -1.39 11.06
CA GLY A 122 -11.48 -1.81 12.44
C GLY A 122 -10.90 -0.79 13.41
N ASN A 123 -11.50 -0.71 14.59
CA ASN A 123 -11.01 0.13 15.67
C ASN A 123 -9.72 -0.45 16.24
N ILE A 124 -8.73 0.39 16.51
CA ILE A 124 -7.44 -0.02 17.05
C ILE A 124 -7.30 0.59 18.44
N LEU A 125 -6.92 -0.26 19.40
CA LEU A 125 -6.65 0.16 20.74
C LEU A 125 -5.21 0.67 20.82
N VAL A 126 -5.03 1.91 21.25
CA VAL A 126 -3.72 2.54 21.42
C VAL A 126 -3.50 2.84 22.89
N ARG A 127 -2.35 2.44 23.42
CA ARG A 127 -1.96 2.75 24.80
C ARG A 127 -0.53 3.24 24.85
N GLU A 128 -0.37 4.54 25.04
CA GLU A 128 0.93 5.12 25.32
C GLU A 128 1.32 4.85 26.78
N LYS A 129 2.62 4.66 27.05
CA LYS A 129 3.16 4.14 28.33
C LYS A 129 2.70 4.95 29.57
N PHE A 130 2.24 6.18 29.39
CA PHE A 130 1.80 7.08 30.44
C PHE A 130 0.51 7.85 30.12
N GLU A 131 -0.18 7.51 29.03
CA GLU A 131 -1.44 8.16 28.65
C GLU A 131 -2.64 7.24 28.83
N LYS A 132 -3.84 7.81 28.69
CA LYS A 132 -5.08 7.05 28.68
C LYS A 132 -5.16 6.19 27.41
N GLU A 133 -5.80 5.05 27.57
CA GLU A 133 -6.16 4.19 26.45
C GLU A 133 -7.12 4.93 25.50
N GLU A 134 -6.80 4.92 24.22
CA GLU A 134 -7.56 5.59 23.16
C GLU A 134 -7.98 4.57 22.11
N VAL A 135 -9.19 4.72 21.58
CA VAL A 135 -9.67 3.93 20.43
C VAL A 135 -9.48 4.77 19.18
N LEU A 136 -8.54 4.36 18.34
CA LEU A 136 -8.26 4.98 17.05
C LEU A 136 -9.08 4.29 15.97
N LYS A 137 -9.75 5.06 15.11
CA LYS A 137 -10.37 4.55 13.88
C LYS A 137 -9.51 5.00 12.69
N PRO A 138 -8.52 4.20 12.28
CA PRO A 138 -7.57 4.65 11.28
C PRO A 138 -8.26 4.80 9.94
N ASN A 139 -7.98 5.91 9.26
CA ASN A 139 -8.19 5.99 7.83
C ASN A 139 -6.84 5.76 7.13
N LEU A 140 -6.58 4.49 6.80
CA LEU A 140 -5.30 4.05 6.24
C LEU A 140 -5.50 3.48 4.85
N ALA A 141 -4.68 3.92 3.92
CA ALA A 141 -4.46 3.24 2.66
C ALA A 141 -3.28 2.26 2.81
N ILE A 142 -3.33 1.14 2.11
CA ILE A 142 -2.25 0.15 2.11
C ILE A 142 -1.78 -0.04 0.68
N VAL A 143 -0.48 0.13 0.44
CA VAL A 143 0.18 -0.25 -0.81
C VAL A 143 1.14 -1.39 -0.54
N ALA A 144 1.02 -2.44 -1.34
CA ALA A 144 1.87 -3.60 -1.29
C ALA A 144 2.58 -3.80 -2.63
N THR A 145 3.80 -4.32 -2.58
CA THR A 145 4.55 -4.69 -3.79
C THR A 145 4.98 -6.15 -3.73
N SER A 146 4.98 -6.84 -4.86
CA SER A 146 5.54 -8.19 -4.96
C SER A 146 6.07 -8.47 -6.36
N ASN A 147 6.91 -9.51 -6.44
CA ASN A 147 7.40 -9.99 -7.73
C ASN A 147 6.49 -11.03 -8.39
N HIS A 148 5.65 -11.70 -7.60
CA HIS A 148 4.69 -12.68 -8.08
C HIS A 148 3.28 -12.33 -7.59
N ALA A 149 2.27 -12.86 -8.28
CA ALA A 149 0.90 -12.76 -7.82
C ALA A 149 0.76 -13.53 -6.48
N PRO A 150 -0.08 -13.05 -5.56
CA PRO A 150 -0.18 -13.66 -4.24
C PRO A 150 -0.70 -15.10 -4.33
N LEU A 151 -0.12 -16.00 -3.53
CA LEU A 151 -0.47 -17.43 -3.50
C LEU A 151 -1.81 -17.67 -2.79
N ASP A 152 -2.51 -18.73 -3.21
CA ASP A 152 -3.80 -19.19 -2.69
C ASP A 152 -3.84 -19.27 -1.15
N GLY A 153 -4.87 -18.67 -0.54
CA GLY A 153 -5.11 -18.73 0.93
C GLY A 153 -5.67 -17.47 1.59
N THR A 154 -5.79 -16.35 0.85
CA THR A 154 -6.24 -15.04 1.41
C THR A 154 -7.42 -14.43 0.65
N ALA A 155 -8.41 -15.24 0.26
CA ALA A 155 -9.57 -14.82 -0.53
C ALA A 155 -10.31 -13.57 0.02
N HIS A 156 -10.38 -13.43 1.35
CA HIS A 156 -10.98 -12.24 1.98
C HIS A 156 -10.19 -10.95 1.73
N VAL A 157 -8.86 -11.02 1.76
CA VAL A 157 -7.97 -9.89 1.40
C VAL A 157 -8.14 -9.56 -0.09
N TRP A 158 -8.29 -10.57 -0.94
CA TRP A 158 -8.41 -10.39 -2.39
C TRP A 158 -9.67 -9.65 -2.82
N SER A 159 -10.79 -9.90 -2.14
CA SER A 159 -12.04 -9.16 -2.39
C SER A 159 -11.92 -7.64 -2.12
N ARG A 160 -10.88 -7.22 -1.41
CA ARG A 160 -10.57 -5.83 -1.07
C ARG A 160 -9.23 -5.38 -1.65
N MET A 161 -8.82 -5.96 -2.78
CA MET A 161 -7.54 -5.67 -3.40
C MET A 161 -7.74 -5.09 -4.80
N LEU A 162 -7.16 -3.92 -5.04
CA LEU A 162 -6.90 -3.41 -6.38
C LEU A 162 -5.53 -3.92 -6.82
N GLN A 163 -5.53 -5.00 -7.60
CA GLN A 163 -4.28 -5.55 -8.16
C GLN A 163 -3.94 -4.89 -9.49
N ILE A 164 -2.72 -4.37 -9.59
CA ILE A 164 -2.17 -3.79 -10.82
C ILE A 164 -0.96 -4.61 -11.25
N ASN A 165 -1.08 -5.25 -12.40
CA ASN A 165 -0.01 -6.05 -12.98
C ASN A 165 0.90 -5.12 -13.81
N MET A 166 2.02 -4.72 -13.24
CA MET A 166 2.95 -3.82 -13.89
C MET A 166 3.86 -4.56 -14.88
N ARG A 167 3.94 -4.03 -16.10
CA ARG A 167 4.81 -4.49 -17.19
C ARG A 167 6.24 -4.04 -16.96
N VAL A 168 7.20 -4.89 -17.32
CA VAL A 168 8.62 -4.50 -17.32
C VAL A 168 8.87 -3.66 -18.57
N PRO A 169 9.32 -2.40 -18.44
CA PRO A 169 9.57 -1.55 -19.59
C PRO A 169 10.75 -2.08 -20.41
N PRO A 170 10.77 -1.82 -21.73
CA PRO A 170 11.84 -2.29 -22.61
C PRO A 170 13.19 -1.62 -22.32
N SER A 171 13.18 -0.43 -21.70
CA SER A 171 14.38 0.27 -21.26
C SER A 171 14.19 0.88 -19.87
N ARG A 172 15.25 0.89 -19.08
CA ARG A 172 15.25 1.53 -17.76
C ARG A 172 15.60 3.01 -17.91
N ASN A 173 14.81 3.88 -17.29
CA ASN A 173 15.14 5.29 -17.14
C ASN A 173 15.57 5.57 -15.68
N PRO A 174 16.86 5.78 -15.40
CA PRO A 174 17.33 6.03 -14.04
C PRO A 174 16.84 7.36 -13.45
N ALA A 175 16.48 8.33 -14.30
CA ALA A 175 15.98 9.64 -13.88
C ALA A 175 14.44 9.65 -13.69
N LEU A 176 13.75 8.53 -13.93
CA LEU A 176 12.29 8.47 -13.94
C LEU A 176 11.66 9.04 -12.67
N PHE A 177 12.17 8.65 -11.50
CA PHE A 177 11.63 9.14 -10.23
C PHE A 177 11.72 10.67 -10.12
N GLN A 178 12.88 11.26 -10.45
CA GLN A 178 13.07 12.71 -10.38
C GLN A 178 12.18 13.46 -11.38
N LEU A 179 12.01 12.92 -12.58
CA LEU A 179 11.09 13.48 -13.58
C LEU A 179 9.64 13.48 -13.08
N LEU A 180 9.20 12.39 -12.46
CA LEU A 180 7.84 12.27 -11.92
C LEU A 180 7.63 13.09 -10.65
N VAL A 181 8.66 13.25 -9.81
CA VAL A 181 8.61 14.17 -8.65
C VAL A 181 8.33 15.59 -9.11
N GLY A 182 8.92 16.03 -10.23
CA GLY A 182 8.65 17.33 -10.84
C GLY A 182 7.20 17.52 -11.33
N GLU A 183 6.43 16.45 -11.46
CA GLU A 183 5.02 16.47 -11.89
C GLU A 183 4.04 16.15 -10.74
N ILE A 184 4.49 16.01 -9.48
CA ILE A 184 3.65 15.54 -8.37
C ILE A 184 2.34 16.33 -8.20
N ASP A 185 2.39 17.66 -8.26
CA ASP A 185 1.20 18.48 -8.03
C ASP A 185 0.19 18.34 -9.17
N GLU A 186 0.67 18.17 -10.40
CA GLU A 186 -0.17 17.86 -11.55
C GLU A 186 -0.78 16.46 -11.43
N ILE A 187 -0.02 15.47 -10.97
CA ILE A 187 -0.52 14.10 -10.75
C ILE A 187 -1.61 14.11 -9.67
N LYS A 188 -1.43 14.86 -8.58
CA LYS A 188 -2.46 15.03 -7.55
C LYS A 188 -3.72 15.67 -8.14
N ALA A 189 -3.58 16.75 -8.90
CA ALA A 189 -4.71 17.42 -9.53
C ALA A 189 -5.45 16.51 -10.52
N TRP A 190 -4.71 15.73 -11.31
CA TRP A 190 -5.28 14.72 -12.20
C TRP A 190 -6.09 13.67 -11.44
N ALA A 191 -5.53 13.07 -10.38
CA ALA A 191 -6.24 12.07 -9.59
C ALA A 191 -7.52 12.63 -8.97
N LEU A 192 -7.46 13.85 -8.42
CA LEU A 192 -8.61 14.52 -7.79
C LEU A 192 -9.70 14.96 -8.76
N ALA A 193 -9.43 14.95 -10.07
CA ALA A 193 -10.39 15.30 -11.12
C ALA A 193 -11.14 14.10 -11.70
N LEU A 194 -10.78 12.86 -11.30
CA LEU A 194 -11.44 11.60 -11.67
C LEU A 194 -12.65 11.31 -10.76
#